data_AF-B1N2Y4-F1
#
_entry.id   AF-B1N2Y4-F1
#
_cell.length_a   1.000
_cell.length_b   1.000
_cell.length_c   1.000
_cell.angle_alpha   90.00
_cell.angle_beta   90.00
_cell.angle_gamma   90.00
#
_symmetry.space_group_name_H-M   'P 1'
#
loop_
_entity.id
_entity.type
_entity.pdbx_description
1 polymer ?
#
loop_
_entity_poly.entity_id
_entity_poly.type
_entity_poly.pdbx_seq_one_letter_code
_entity_poly.pdbx_strand_id
1 'polypeptide(L)'
;MKKQNHFFEKLAKYIGRNIRFLIDNENEEYCFRLQKDRVYYVRLSIAEQATTIGRENLLSLGTCFGKFTKTGKFKLHITALPYLAQ
;
A
#
# COMPACT_ATOMS: atom_id res chain seq x y z
N MET A 1 2.91 11.94 7.63
CA MET A 1 2.64 11.14 8.84
C MET A 1 1.16 10.81 9.07
N LYS A 2 0.21 11.77 9.17
CA LYS A 2 -1.20 11.45 9.51
C LYS A 2 -1.90 10.41 8.61
N LYS A 3 -1.68 10.42 7.29
CA LYS A 3 -2.28 9.45 6.36
C LYS A 3 -1.78 8.01 6.59
N GLN A 4 -0.50 7.83 6.93
CA GLN A 4 0.08 6.51 7.18
C GLN A 4 -0.62 5.84 8.38
N ASN A 5 -0.86 6.59 9.45
CA ASN A 5 -1.53 6.07 10.64
C ASN A 5 -2.94 5.55 10.32
N HIS A 6 -3.76 6.32 9.60
CA HIS A 6 -5.12 5.87 9.23
C HIS A 6 -5.15 4.64 8.32
N PHE A 7 -4.14 4.47 7.47
CA PHE A 7 -3.98 3.26 6.66
C PHE A 7 -3.68 2.05 7.53
N PHE A 8 -2.65 2.15 8.39
CA PHE A 8 -2.25 1.05 9.27
C PHE A 8 -3.29 0.73 10.33
N GLU A 9 -3.98 1.72 10.89
CA GLU A 9 -5.13 1.52 11.79
C GLU A 9 -6.25 0.73 11.11
N LYS A 10 -6.52 1.00 9.83
CA LYS A 10 -7.55 0.28 9.08
C LYS A 10 -7.12 -1.15 8.75
N LEU A 11 -5.85 -1.37 8.39
CA LEU A 11 -5.28 -2.69 8.16
C LEU A 11 -5.23 -3.54 9.43
N ALA A 12 -4.83 -2.95 10.56
CA ALA A 12 -4.73 -3.62 11.85
C ALA A 12 -6.08 -4.19 12.32
N LYS A 13 -7.21 -3.62 11.87
CA LYS A 13 -8.54 -4.19 12.14
C LYS A 13 -8.80 -5.54 11.46
N TYR A 14 -8.08 -5.87 10.40
CA TYR A 14 -8.23 -7.12 9.67
C TYR A 14 -7.13 -8.13 10.04
N ILE A 15 -5.87 -7.69 10.02
CA ILE A 15 -4.71 -8.59 10.20
C ILE A 15 -3.95 -8.37 11.52
N GLY A 16 -4.35 -7.39 12.34
CA GLY A 16 -3.72 -7.14 13.64
C GLY A 16 -2.24 -6.81 13.54
N ARG A 17 -1.40 -7.59 14.23
CA ARG A 17 0.07 -7.43 14.25
C ARG A 17 0.76 -8.06 13.04
N ASN A 18 0.04 -8.83 12.22
CA ASN A 18 0.60 -9.56 11.08
C ASN A 18 0.97 -8.63 9.90
N ILE A 19 0.73 -7.32 10.02
CA ILE A 19 1.18 -6.31 9.04
C ILE A 19 2.68 -6.41 8.78
N ARG A 20 3.49 -6.79 9.80
CA ARG A 20 4.95 -6.95 9.63
C ARG A 20 5.31 -7.99 8.58
N PHE A 21 4.55 -9.08 8.45
CA PHE A 21 4.82 -10.11 7.44
C PHE A 21 4.64 -9.62 6.00
N LEU A 22 3.91 -8.51 5.79
CA LEU A 22 3.79 -7.88 4.47
C LEU A 22 5.01 -7.01 4.12
N ILE A 23 5.87 -6.68 5.08
CA ILE A 23 7.02 -5.80 4.85
C ILE A 23 8.31 -6.59 5.00
N ASP A 24 8.40 -7.36 6.08
CA ASP A 24 9.56 -8.14 6.48
C ASP A 24 9.46 -9.53 5.85
N ASN A 25 9.95 -9.64 4.61
CA ASN A 25 10.05 -10.92 3.90
C ASN A 25 11.52 -11.13 3.52
N GLU A 26 12.11 -12.24 3.98
CA GLU A 26 13.57 -12.49 3.92
C GLU A 26 14.12 -12.52 2.48
N ASN A 27 13.29 -12.89 1.50
CA ASN A 27 13.72 -13.03 0.12
C ASN A 27 13.49 -11.76 -0.71
N GLU A 28 12.41 -11.03 -0.46
CA GLU A 28 12.02 -9.87 -1.26
C GLU A 28 11.36 -8.82 -0.39
N GLU A 29 11.96 -7.64 -0.28
CA GLU A 29 11.38 -6.52 0.46
C GLU A 29 10.20 -5.89 -0.29
N TYR A 30 9.11 -5.63 0.44
CA TYR A 30 7.93 -4.94 -0.07
C TYR A 30 7.70 -3.63 0.67
N CYS A 31 7.10 -2.66 -0.01
CA CYS A 31 6.77 -1.37 0.56
C CYS A 31 5.38 -0.88 0.13
N PHE A 32 4.83 0.02 0.93
CA PHE A 32 3.62 0.75 0.59
C PHE A 32 3.96 2.13 0.01
N ARG A 33 3.39 2.47 -1.15
CA ARG A 33 3.56 3.77 -1.81
C ARG A 33 2.22 4.47 -2.01
N LEU A 34 2.21 5.79 -1.85
CA LEU A 34 1.04 6.64 -2.07
C LEU A 34 1.16 7.37 -3.41
N GLN A 35 0.18 7.20 -4.28
CA GLN A 35 0.12 7.87 -5.58
C GLN A 35 -1.32 8.26 -5.90
N LYS A 36 -1.58 9.54 -6.20
CA LYS A 36 -2.93 10.10 -6.47
C LYS A 36 -3.99 9.63 -5.45
N ASP A 37 -3.68 9.74 -4.16
CA ASP A 37 -4.47 9.28 -3.00
C ASP A 37 -4.73 7.77 -2.90
N ARG A 38 -4.12 6.95 -3.75
CA ARG A 38 -4.19 5.49 -3.70
C ARG A 38 -2.95 4.92 -3.06
N VAL A 39 -3.14 3.93 -2.18
CA VAL A 39 -2.04 3.18 -1.57
C VAL A 39 -1.82 1.92 -2.37
N TYR A 40 -0.57 1.68 -2.72
CA TYR A 40 -0.09 0.60 -3.54
C TYR A 40 0.91 -0.25 -2.76
N TYR A 41 0.81 -1.56 -2.88
CA TYR A 41 1.72 -2.56 -2.34
C TYR A 41 2.59 -3.11 -3.47
N VAL A 42 3.90 -2.99 -3.33
CA VAL A 42 4.86 -3.27 -4.40
C VAL A 42 6.21 -3.71 -3.81
N ARG A 43 6.99 -4.48 -4.58
CA ARG A 43 8.40 -4.76 -4.29
C ARG A 43 9.22 -3.49 -4.24
N LEU A 44 10.21 -3.43 -3.35
CA LEU A 44 11.06 -2.25 -3.19
C LEU A 44 11.82 -1.91 -4.48
N SER A 45 12.40 -2.91 -5.15
CA SER A 45 13.12 -2.75 -6.42
C SER A 45 12.28 -2.06 -7.51
N ILE A 46 11.02 -2.47 -7.66
CA ILE A 46 10.09 -1.86 -8.62
C ILE A 46 9.72 -0.44 -8.18
N ALA A 47 9.55 -0.21 -6.88
CA ALA A 47 9.26 1.13 -6.36
C ALA A 47 10.40 2.12 -6.62
N GLU A 48 11.65 1.66 -6.53
CA GLU A 48 12.84 2.45 -6.86
C GLU A 48 12.92 2.75 -8.35
N GLN A 49 12.69 1.76 -9.21
CA GLN A 49 12.66 1.94 -10.67
C GLN A 49 11.55 2.91 -11.10
N ALA A 50 10.38 2.85 -10.45
CA ALA A 50 9.25 3.72 -10.74
C ALA A 50 9.49 5.20 -10.42
N THR A 51 10.56 5.54 -9.67
CA THR A 51 10.93 6.94 -9.43
C THR A 51 11.38 7.67 -10.68
N THR A 52 11.80 6.93 -11.72
CA THR A 52 12.21 7.49 -13.02
C THR A 52 11.02 7.98 -13.87
N ILE A 53 9.79 7.54 -13.54
CA ILE A 53 8.58 7.89 -14.27
C ILE A 53 7.91 9.07 -13.58
N GLY A 54 7.59 10.11 -14.36
CA GLY A 54 6.87 11.29 -13.86
C GLY A 54 5.52 10.93 -13.23
N ARG A 55 5.14 11.65 -12.15
CA ARG A 55 3.91 11.36 -11.39
C ARG A 55 2.62 11.39 -12.21
N GLU A 56 2.56 12.23 -13.24
CA GLU A 56 1.38 12.30 -14.11
C GLU A 56 1.22 11.03 -14.96
N ASN A 57 2.35 10.49 -15.43
CA ASN A 57 2.44 9.32 -16.30
C ASN A 57 2.32 7.99 -15.52
N LEU A 58 2.62 8.00 -14.22
CA LEU A 58 2.52 6.82 -13.37
C LEU A 58 1.06 6.58 -12.92
N LEU A 59 0.38 5.66 -13.60
CA LEU A 59 -1.02 5.26 -13.35
C LEU A 59 -1.19 4.36 -12.11
N SER A 60 -0.43 3.26 -12.07
CA SER A 60 -0.54 2.24 -11.01
C SER A 60 0.80 1.57 -10.77
N LEU A 61 1.00 1.09 -9.55
CA LEU A 61 2.24 0.47 -9.12
C LEU A 61 1.90 -0.78 -8.29
N GLY A 62 2.13 -1.99 -8.82
CA GLY A 62 1.79 -3.23 -8.09
C GLY A 62 0.30 -3.34 -7.73
N THR A 63 0.00 -3.78 -6.51
CA THR A 63 -1.38 -4.02 -6.06
C THR A 63 -1.96 -2.80 -5.35
N CYS A 64 -3.10 -2.29 -5.81
CA CYS A 64 -3.82 -1.24 -5.09
C CYS A 64 -4.47 -1.80 -3.81
N PHE A 65 -4.13 -1.28 -2.64
CA PHE A 65 -4.78 -1.67 -1.38
C PHE A 65 -6.04 -0.85 -1.10
N GLY A 66 -6.11 0.36 -1.64
CA GLY A 66 -7.25 1.23 -1.43
C GLY A 66 -6.92 2.69 -1.72
N LYS A 67 -7.82 3.57 -1.28
CA LYS A 67 -7.66 5.01 -1.48
C LYS A 67 -8.11 5.83 -0.27
N PHE A 68 -7.53 7.00 -0.11
CA PHE A 68 -8.04 8.02 0.79
C PHE A 68 -9.25 8.72 0.15
N THR A 69 -10.30 8.88 0.94
CA THR A 69 -11.47 9.67 0.57
C THR A 69 -11.19 11.15 0.80
N LYS A 70 -12.03 12.03 0.22
CA LYS A 70 -11.95 13.49 0.48
C LYS A 70 -12.04 13.84 1.97
N THR A 71 -12.76 13.01 2.75
CA THR A 71 -12.87 13.15 4.22
C THR A 71 -11.63 12.68 5.00
N GLY A 72 -10.57 12.23 4.33
CA GLY A 72 -9.34 11.75 4.96
C GLY A 72 -9.38 10.29 5.45
N LYS A 73 -10.53 9.62 5.40
CA LYS A 73 -10.67 8.20 5.76
C LYS A 73 -10.13 7.29 4.66
N PHE A 74 -9.46 6.20 5.05
CA PHE A 74 -8.97 5.18 4.12
C PHE A 74 -10.06 4.15 3.79
N LYS A 75 -10.33 3.95 2.49
CA LYS A 75 -11.23 2.93 1.97
C LYS A 75 -10.41 1.81 1.33
N LEU A 76 -10.48 0.63 1.92
CA LEU A 76 -9.84 -0.60 1.42
C LEU A 76 -10.55 -1.08 0.14
N HIS A 77 -9.79 -1.60 -0.81
CA HIS A 77 -10.30 -2.21 -2.05
C HIS A 77 -10.18 -3.73 -2.02
N ILE A 78 -11.03 -4.42 -2.77
CA ILE A 78 -11.05 -5.89 -2.87
C ILE A 78 -9.74 -6.48 -3.38
N THR A 79 -8.97 -5.71 -4.16
CA THR A 79 -7.65 -6.07 -4.65
C THR A 79 -6.62 -6.37 -3.55
N ALA A 80 -6.85 -5.90 -2.32
CA ALA A 80 -6.01 -6.24 -1.16
C ALA A 80 -6.29 -7.64 -0.59
N LEU A 81 -7.45 -8.24 -0.91
CA LEU A 81 -7.91 -9.47 -0.26
C LEU A 81 -6.89 -10.63 -0.29
N PRO A 82 -6.18 -10.91 -1.40
CA PRO A 82 -5.21 -12.00 -1.44
C PRO A 82 -4.08 -11.87 -0.41
N TYR A 83 -3.72 -10.64 -0.05
CA TYR A 83 -2.66 -10.33 0.91
C TYR A 83 -3.17 -10.24 2.36
N LEU A 84 -4.48 -10.08 2.56
CA LEU A 84 -5.08 -9.95 3.89
C LEU A 84 -5.74 -11.22 4.39
N ALA A 85 -6.09 -12.14 3.49
CA ALA A 85 -6.68 -13.43 3.81
C ALA A 85 -5.64 -14.53 4.07
N GLN A 86 -4.37 -14.18 4.07
CA GLN A 86 -3.23 -15.08 4.25
C GLN A 86 -2.87 -15.27 5.72
#